data_AF-A0A087V1U4-F1
#
_entry.id   AF-A0A087V1U4-F1
#
_cell.length_a   1.000
_cell.length_b   1.000
_cell.length_c   1.000
_cell.angle_alpha   90.00
_cell.angle_beta   90.00
_cell.angle_gamma   90.00
#
_symmetry.space_group_name_H-M   'P 1'
#
loop_
_entity.id
_entity.type
_entity.pdbx_description
1 polymer ?
#
loop_
_entity_poly.entity_id
_entity_poly.type
_entity_poly.pdbx_seq_one_letter_code
_entity_poly.pdbx_strand_id
1 'polypeptide(L)'
;MSLQDDHFDGEDVISTWRSQPMTEKTWRDTARLAWEISPILAVYLPCRFKNSEALTEEVARLVQLNPAAVSHIPEALQYLTTSESIINDSAELTHMLTWATVSPVKALAYFSRQYPRHPVTAQYAVRVLSSFPPDVILLYIPQLVQAVRH
;
A
#
# COMPACT_ATOMS: atom_id res chain seq x y z
N MET A 1 27.54 23.93 24.64
CA MET A 1 27.24 22.74 25.46
C MET A 1 26.94 21.63 24.47
N SER A 2 27.96 20.82 24.14
CA SER A 2 27.82 19.70 23.20
C SER A 2 26.96 18.64 23.86
N LEU A 3 25.90 18.19 23.19
CA LEU A 3 25.20 16.98 23.59
C LEU A 3 26.25 15.85 23.60
N GLN A 4 26.34 15.11 24.70
CA GLN A 4 27.13 13.89 24.73
C GLN A 4 26.47 12.93 23.73
N ASP A 5 27.25 12.46 22.76
CA ASP A 5 26.84 11.34 21.92
C ASP A 5 26.77 10.12 22.83
N ASP A 6 25.56 9.76 23.28
CA ASP A 6 25.29 8.52 24.00
C ASP A 6 25.51 7.35 23.03
N HIS A 7 26.77 6.93 22.89
CA HIS A 7 27.13 5.75 22.13
C HIS A 7 26.59 4.50 22.84
N PHE A 8 25.69 3.78 22.17
CA PHE A 8 25.08 2.58 22.72
C PHE A 8 25.94 1.35 22.39
N ASP A 9 26.24 0.54 23.40
CA ASP A 9 26.99 -0.72 23.20
C ASP A 9 26.32 -1.60 22.13
N GLY A 10 27.08 -1.95 21.09
CA GLY A 10 26.61 -2.79 19.97
C GLY A 10 26.04 -2.04 18.77
N GLU A 11 26.00 -0.71 18.77
CA GLU A 11 25.57 0.10 17.62
C GLU A 11 26.40 -0.19 16.36
N ASP A 12 27.71 -0.38 16.51
CA ASP A 12 28.63 -0.71 15.41
C ASP A 12 28.31 -2.06 14.76
N VAL A 13 27.82 -3.02 15.54
CA VAL A 13 27.40 -4.31 15.03
C VAL A 13 26.15 -4.13 14.16
N ILE A 14 25.16 -3.40 14.67
CA ILE A 14 23.91 -3.11 13.96
C ILE A 14 24.19 -2.32 12.66
N SER A 15 25.06 -1.33 12.71
CA SER A 15 25.44 -0.54 11.53
C SER A 15 26.13 -1.41 10.48
N THR A 16 27.00 -2.34 10.91
CA THR A 16 27.64 -3.32 10.03
C THR A 16 26.61 -4.22 9.34
N TRP A 17 25.67 -4.81 10.10
CA TRP A 17 24.59 -5.63 9.53
C TRP A 17 23.73 -4.85 8.53
N ARG A 18 23.40 -3.59 8.86
CA ARG A 18 22.59 -2.73 7.99
C ARG A 18 23.29 -2.36 6.69
N SER A 19 24.62 -2.27 6.70
CA SER A 19 25.42 -1.92 5.52
C SER A 19 25.61 -3.08 4.53
N GLN A 20 25.21 -4.31 4.91
CA GLN A 20 25.38 -5.48 4.04
C GLN A 20 24.61 -5.30 2.72
N PRO A 21 25.28 -5.46 1.56
CA PRO A 21 24.64 -5.31 0.27
C PRO A 21 23.64 -6.45 0.06
N MET A 22 22.42 -6.07 -0.33
CA MET A 22 21.33 -7.02 -0.56
C MET A 22 21.03 -7.08 -2.05
N THR A 23 21.07 -8.27 -2.64
CA THR A 23 20.76 -8.44 -4.07
C THR A 23 19.25 -8.44 -4.32
N GLU A 24 18.82 -8.12 -5.55
CA GLU A 24 17.41 -8.25 -5.94
C GLU A 24 16.85 -9.66 -5.75
N LYS A 25 17.68 -10.69 -5.99
CA LYS A 25 17.28 -12.08 -5.75
C LYS A 25 16.95 -12.29 -4.27
N THR A 26 17.84 -11.84 -3.38
CA THR A 26 17.65 -11.94 -1.93
C THR A 26 16.41 -11.17 -1.47
N TRP A 27 16.14 -10.00 -2.06
CA TRP A 27 14.91 -9.25 -1.75
C TRP A 27 13.64 -10.01 -2.13
N ARG A 28 13.62 -10.62 -3.32
CA ARG A 28 12.49 -11.44 -3.77
C ARG A 28 12.31 -12.69 -2.91
N ASP A 29 13.39 -13.37 -2.56
CA ASP A 29 13.36 -14.52 -1.64
C ASP A 29 12.84 -14.11 -0.26
N THR A 30 13.25 -12.94 0.24
CA THR A 30 12.78 -12.39 1.52
C THR A 30 11.28 -12.06 1.47
N ALA A 31 10.78 -11.46 0.38
CA ALA A 31 9.35 -11.21 0.20
C ALA A 31 8.53 -12.50 0.23
N ARG A 32 8.99 -13.54 -0.49
CA ARG A 32 8.33 -14.85 -0.52
C ARG A 32 8.30 -15.51 0.86
N LEU A 33 9.44 -15.54 1.55
CA LEU A 33 9.53 -16.09 2.90
C LEU A 33 8.63 -15.33 3.87
N ALA A 34 8.63 -13.99 3.81
CA ALA A 34 7.75 -13.17 4.63
C ALA A 34 6.27 -13.48 4.36
N TRP A 35 5.90 -13.70 3.10
CA TRP A 35 4.53 -14.03 2.70
C TRP A 35 4.09 -15.41 3.20
N GLU A 36 4.96 -16.41 3.10
CA GLU A 36 4.71 -17.76 3.64
C GLU A 36 4.51 -17.75 5.16
N ILE A 37 5.27 -16.91 5.87
CA ILE A 37 5.12 -16.73 7.32
C ILE A 37 3.82 -15.97 7.63
N SER A 38 3.61 -14.82 6.99
CA SER A 38 2.44 -13.97 7.18
C SER A 38 2.29 -12.96 6.03
N PRO A 39 1.16 -12.98 5.29
CA PRO A 39 0.89 -11.98 4.24
C PRO A 39 0.91 -10.53 4.76
N ILE A 40 0.50 -10.31 6.02
CA ILE A 40 0.56 -9.00 6.68
C ILE A 40 2.01 -8.50 6.78
N LEU A 41 2.93 -9.38 7.20
CA LEU A 41 4.35 -9.03 7.31
C LEU A 41 4.93 -8.62 5.97
N ALA A 42 4.63 -9.38 4.91
CA ALA A 42 5.09 -9.08 3.56
C ALA A 42 4.59 -7.72 3.06
N VAL A 43 3.32 -7.38 3.30
CA VAL A 43 2.70 -6.11 2.90
C VAL A 43 3.42 -4.89 3.49
N TYR A 44 3.88 -4.97 4.74
CA TYR A 44 4.56 -3.85 5.40
C TYR A 44 6.08 -3.83 5.20
N LEU A 45 6.66 -4.87 4.59
CA LEU A 45 8.11 -4.97 4.39
C LEU A 45 8.67 -3.83 3.51
N PRO A 46 8.03 -3.44 2.39
CA PRO A 46 8.48 -2.29 1.58
C PRO A 46 8.44 -0.95 2.33
N CYS A 47 7.58 -0.80 3.34
CA CYS A 47 7.55 0.41 4.16
C CYS A 47 8.84 0.60 4.98
N ARG A 48 9.50 -0.52 5.33
CA ARG A 48 10.77 -0.54 6.06
C ARG A 48 11.97 -0.40 5.13
N PHE A 49 11.92 -1.05 3.97
CA PHE A 49 13.02 -1.11 3.00
C PHE A 49 12.69 -0.36 1.70
N LYS A 50 12.52 0.96 1.82
CA LYS A 50 12.06 1.84 0.73
C LYS A 50 12.95 1.87 -0.51
N ASN A 51 14.20 1.43 -0.40
CA ASN A 51 15.19 1.48 -1.49
C ASN A 51 15.17 0.23 -2.38
N SER A 52 14.27 -0.73 -2.14
CA SER A 52 14.20 -1.97 -2.91
C SER A 52 12.95 -2.05 -3.78
N GLU A 53 13.13 -1.81 -5.07
CA GLU A 53 12.09 -1.96 -6.10
C GLU A 53 11.72 -3.45 -6.27
N ALA A 54 12.71 -4.34 -6.38
CA ALA A 54 12.50 -5.78 -6.50
C ALA A 54 11.67 -6.38 -5.35
N LEU A 55 11.80 -5.84 -4.13
CA LEU A 55 10.96 -6.22 -3.00
C LEU A 55 9.51 -5.77 -3.21
N THR A 56 9.32 -4.52 -3.64
CA THR A 56 8.00 -3.91 -3.86
C THR A 56 7.26 -4.64 -4.98
N GLU A 57 7.94 -4.95 -6.09
CA GLU A 57 7.38 -5.70 -7.21
C GLU A 57 6.96 -7.12 -6.83
N GLU A 58 7.78 -7.84 -6.06
CA GLU A 58 7.45 -9.21 -5.65
C GLU A 58 6.28 -9.24 -4.66
N VAL A 59 6.21 -8.28 -3.72
CA VAL A 59 5.03 -8.12 -2.86
C VAL A 59 3.80 -7.81 -3.71
N ALA A 60 3.92 -6.93 -4.71
CA ALA A 60 2.82 -6.62 -5.61
C ALA A 60 2.30 -7.86 -6.37
N ARG A 61 3.22 -8.64 -6.93
CA ARG A 61 2.93 -9.90 -7.62
C ARG A 61 2.23 -10.90 -6.70
N LEU A 62 2.68 -11.04 -5.46
CA LEU A 62 2.08 -11.96 -4.48
C LEU A 62 0.66 -11.53 -4.07
N VAL A 63 0.44 -10.23 -3.88
CA VAL A 63 -0.89 -9.66 -3.59
C VAL A 63 -1.85 -9.89 -4.75
N GLN A 64 -1.42 -9.66 -5.99
CA GLN A 64 -2.24 -9.88 -7.18
C GLN A 64 -2.57 -11.37 -7.39
N LEU A 65 -1.65 -12.28 -7.06
CA LEU A 65 -1.88 -13.72 -7.13
C LEU A 65 -2.87 -14.22 -6.06
N ASN A 66 -2.86 -13.61 -4.87
CA ASN A 66 -3.66 -14.06 -3.73
C ASN A 66 -4.35 -12.89 -2.99
N PRO A 67 -5.24 -12.13 -3.65
CA PRO A 67 -5.83 -10.91 -3.09
C PRO A 67 -6.70 -11.19 -1.85
N ALA A 68 -7.37 -12.35 -1.81
CA ALA A 68 -8.21 -12.75 -0.68
C ALA A 68 -7.42 -12.81 0.64
N ALA A 69 -6.15 -13.24 0.60
CA ALA A 69 -5.30 -13.39 1.77
C ALA A 69 -4.98 -12.07 2.48
N VAL A 70 -5.07 -10.94 1.77
CA VAL A 70 -4.71 -9.60 2.27
C VAL A 70 -5.85 -8.58 2.16
N SER A 71 -7.02 -9.01 1.71
CA SER A 71 -8.20 -8.14 1.51
C SER A 71 -8.64 -7.38 2.77
N HIS A 72 -8.34 -7.93 3.95
CA HIS A 72 -8.63 -7.31 5.25
C HIS A 72 -7.62 -6.21 5.64
N ILE A 73 -6.56 -5.99 4.85
CA ILE A 73 -5.46 -5.05 5.13
C ILE A 73 -5.58 -3.85 4.18
N PRO A 74 -5.96 -2.65 4.67
CA PRO A 74 -6.10 -1.47 3.81
C PRO A 74 -4.83 -1.10 3.04
N GLU A 75 -3.65 -1.28 3.64
CA GLU A 75 -2.36 -0.94 3.01
C GLU A 75 -1.98 -1.86 1.86
N ALA A 76 -2.53 -3.07 1.80
CA ALA A 76 -2.27 -3.99 0.71
C ALA A 76 -2.96 -3.57 -0.60
N LEU A 77 -3.98 -2.72 -0.53
CA LEU A 77 -4.76 -2.31 -1.71
C LEU A 77 -3.90 -1.61 -2.78
N GLN A 78 -2.87 -0.87 -2.37
CA GLN A 78 -1.97 -0.16 -3.28
C GLN A 78 -1.25 -1.08 -4.27
N TYR A 79 -1.07 -2.35 -3.90
CA TYR A 79 -0.43 -3.37 -4.72
C TYR A 79 -1.38 -4.01 -5.75
N LEU A 80 -2.68 -3.93 -5.49
CA LEU A 80 -3.74 -4.37 -6.40
C LEU A 80 -4.13 -3.25 -7.38
N THR A 81 -4.25 -2.02 -6.88
CA THR A 81 -4.70 -0.84 -7.65
C THR A 81 -3.52 -0.04 -8.20
N THR A 82 -2.75 -0.62 -9.12
CA THR A 82 -1.67 0.06 -9.84
C THR A 82 -2.21 0.77 -11.08
N SER A 83 -1.49 1.76 -11.60
CA SER A 83 -1.89 2.44 -12.84
C SER A 83 -2.03 1.43 -14.00
N GLU A 84 -1.14 0.45 -14.06
CA GLU A 84 -1.17 -0.61 -15.06
C GLU A 84 -2.41 -1.50 -14.90
N SER A 85 -2.73 -1.96 -13.68
CA SER A 85 -3.88 -2.85 -13.48
C SER A 85 -5.20 -2.16 -13.82
N ILE A 86 -5.30 -0.86 -13.58
CA ILE A 86 -6.47 -0.04 -13.93
C ILE A 86 -6.56 0.21 -15.44
N ILE A 87 -5.45 0.53 -16.11
CA ILE A 87 -5.44 0.76 -17.57
C ILE A 87 -5.79 -0.52 -18.31
N ASN A 88 -5.32 -1.67 -17.82
CA ASN A 88 -5.51 -2.96 -18.45
C ASN A 88 -6.83 -3.66 -18.08
N ASP A 89 -7.67 -3.04 -17.24
CA ASP A 89 -8.91 -3.64 -16.71
C ASP A 89 -8.66 -5.06 -16.15
N SER A 90 -7.62 -5.18 -15.31
CA SER A 90 -7.20 -6.45 -14.73
C SER A 90 -8.34 -7.09 -13.92
N ALA A 91 -8.60 -8.38 -14.14
CA ALA A 91 -9.68 -9.11 -13.49
C ALA A 91 -9.58 -9.07 -11.95
N GLU A 92 -8.35 -9.04 -11.44
CA GLU A 92 -8.00 -8.97 -10.03
C GLU A 92 -8.56 -7.72 -9.34
N LEU A 93 -8.78 -6.62 -10.08
CA LEU A 93 -9.37 -5.40 -9.53
C LEU A 93 -10.75 -5.63 -8.92
N THR A 94 -11.50 -6.62 -9.38
CA THR A 94 -12.81 -6.96 -8.81
C THR A 94 -12.73 -7.26 -7.31
N HIS A 95 -11.60 -7.80 -6.82
CA HIS A 95 -11.37 -8.03 -5.39
C HIS A 95 -11.36 -6.75 -4.56
N MET A 96 -11.11 -5.59 -5.17
CA MET A 96 -11.22 -4.29 -4.51
C MET A 96 -12.61 -4.08 -3.90
N LEU A 97 -13.68 -4.58 -4.53
CA LEU A 97 -15.06 -4.42 -4.05
C LEU A 97 -15.34 -5.09 -2.71
N THR A 98 -14.50 -6.03 -2.26
CA THR A 98 -14.60 -6.68 -0.95
C THR A 98 -13.49 -6.27 0.02
N TRP A 99 -12.58 -5.38 -0.41
CA TRP A 99 -11.44 -4.94 0.40
C TRP A 99 -11.86 -4.16 1.64
N ALA A 100 -11.04 -4.19 2.68
CA ALA A 100 -11.18 -3.35 3.86
C ALA A 100 -11.17 -1.87 3.50
N THR A 101 -11.83 -1.05 4.32
CA THR A 101 -11.96 0.40 4.11
C THR A 101 -10.62 1.10 4.30
N VAL A 102 -10.20 1.88 3.29
CA VAL A 102 -9.08 2.83 3.42
C VAL A 102 -9.55 4.17 4.02
N SER A 103 -8.61 5.09 4.28
CA SER A 103 -8.95 6.43 4.74
C SER A 103 -9.77 7.21 3.69
N PRO A 104 -10.61 8.18 4.10
CA PRO A 104 -11.37 9.01 3.17
C PRO A 104 -10.50 9.70 2.12
N VAL A 105 -9.30 10.14 2.50
CA VAL A 105 -8.32 10.76 1.59
C VAL A 105 -7.88 9.80 0.49
N LYS A 106 -7.58 8.54 0.83
CA LYS A 106 -7.22 7.51 -0.17
C LYS A 106 -8.40 7.17 -1.07
N ALA A 107 -9.61 7.07 -0.52
CA ALA A 107 -10.82 6.85 -1.31
C ALA A 107 -11.07 7.99 -2.32
N LEU A 108 -10.92 9.24 -1.89
CA LEU A 108 -11.05 10.42 -2.75
C LEU A 108 -9.99 10.46 -3.86
N ALA A 109 -8.80 9.93 -3.61
CA ALA A 109 -7.74 9.91 -4.62
C ALA A 109 -8.15 9.17 -5.89
N TYR A 110 -9.04 8.16 -5.81
CA TYR A 110 -9.55 7.43 -6.99
C TYR A 110 -10.42 8.28 -7.92
N PHE A 111 -10.92 9.44 -7.47
CA PHE A 111 -11.59 10.42 -8.33
C PHE A 111 -10.65 11.52 -8.85
N SER A 112 -9.38 11.50 -8.43
CA SER A 112 -8.39 12.47 -8.86
C SER A 112 -7.66 12.01 -10.12
N ARG A 113 -6.86 12.90 -10.73
CA ARG A 113 -6.04 12.59 -11.91
C ARG A 113 -4.89 11.61 -11.63
N GLN A 114 -4.69 11.19 -10.38
CA GLN A 114 -3.67 10.21 -10.01
C GLN A 114 -4.01 8.80 -10.50
N TYR A 115 -5.30 8.51 -10.67
CA TYR A 115 -5.78 7.21 -11.11
C TYR A 115 -6.62 7.36 -12.39
N PRO A 116 -6.48 6.44 -13.37
CA PRO A 116 -7.42 6.38 -14.48
C PRO A 116 -8.83 6.12 -13.97
N ARG A 117 -9.84 6.67 -14.66
CA ARG A 117 -11.24 6.45 -14.31
C ARG A 117 -11.60 4.98 -14.53
N HIS A 118 -12.16 4.33 -13.51
CA HIS A 118 -12.53 2.93 -13.58
C HIS A 118 -13.78 2.65 -12.71
N PRO A 119 -14.78 1.88 -13.21
CA PRO A 119 -16.03 1.67 -12.49
C PRO A 119 -15.81 0.98 -11.13
N VAL A 120 -14.90 0.01 -11.04
CA VAL A 120 -14.62 -0.70 -9.78
C VAL A 120 -13.97 0.21 -8.73
N THR A 121 -13.02 1.07 -9.13
CA THR A 121 -12.36 1.98 -8.19
C THR A 121 -13.33 3.03 -7.68
N ALA A 122 -14.19 3.56 -8.55
CA ALA A 122 -15.26 4.48 -8.19
C ALA A 122 -16.28 3.86 -7.24
N GLN A 123 -16.77 2.65 -7.52
CA GLN A 123 -17.70 1.93 -6.65
C GLN A 123 -17.12 1.70 -5.25
N TYR A 124 -15.88 1.23 -5.20
CA TYR A 124 -15.17 1.08 -3.92
C TYR A 124 -15.03 2.41 -3.18
N ALA A 125 -14.61 3.48 -3.86
CA ALA A 125 -14.45 4.79 -3.25
C ALA A 125 -15.76 5.32 -2.65
N VAL A 126 -16.87 5.22 -3.38
CA VAL A 126 -18.21 5.61 -2.88
C VAL A 126 -18.60 4.78 -1.66
N ARG A 127 -18.39 3.46 -1.70
CA ARG A 127 -18.68 2.56 -0.57
C ARG A 127 -17.88 2.96 0.68
N VAL A 128 -16.57 3.22 0.52
CA VAL A 128 -15.70 3.65 1.62
C VAL A 128 -16.16 4.99 2.19
N LEU A 129 -16.40 5.99 1.33
CA LEU A 129 -16.85 7.31 1.80
C LEU A 129 -18.20 7.24 2.51
N SER A 130 -19.08 6.37 2.05
CA SER A 130 -20.40 6.16 2.65
C SER A 130 -20.37 5.40 3.98
N SER A 131 -19.26 4.72 4.31
CA SER A 131 -19.11 4.02 5.59
C SER A 131 -18.64 4.91 6.73
N PHE A 132 -18.14 6.11 6.45
CA PHE A 132 -17.70 7.05 7.48
C PHE A 132 -18.86 7.88 8.03
N PRO A 133 -18.80 8.25 9.33
CA PRO A 133 -19.75 9.19 9.93
C PRO A 133 -19.83 10.52 9.16
N PRO A 134 -21.02 11.16 9.09
CA PRO A 134 -21.21 12.39 8.32
C PRO A 134 -20.29 13.54 8.76
N ASP A 135 -20.02 13.69 10.06
CA ASP A 135 -19.11 14.68 10.63
C ASP A 135 -17.68 14.57 10.09
N VAL A 136 -17.20 13.35 9.85
CA VAL A 136 -15.91 13.11 9.17
C VAL A 136 -15.98 13.55 7.71
N ILE A 137 -17.06 13.20 7.01
CA ILE A 137 -17.23 13.52 5.58
C ILE A 137 -17.44 15.02 5.33
N LEU A 138 -18.05 15.75 6.26
CA LEU A 138 -18.23 17.21 6.17
C LEU A 138 -16.89 17.94 5.94
N LEU A 139 -15.81 17.44 6.57
CA LEU A 139 -14.46 18.00 6.42
C LEU A 139 -13.90 17.88 4.98
N TYR A 140 -14.46 16.96 4.18
CA TYR A 140 -14.00 16.64 2.83
C TYR A 140 -14.96 17.13 1.73
N ILE A 141 -16.01 17.89 2.06
CA ILE A 141 -16.96 18.45 1.08
C ILE A 141 -16.25 19.21 -0.05
N PRO A 142 -15.28 20.11 0.21
CA PRO A 142 -14.61 20.84 -0.87
C PRO A 142 -13.95 19.89 -1.88
N GLN A 143 -13.32 18.82 -1.40
CA GLN A 143 -12.64 17.80 -2.21
C GLN A 143 -13.64 16.93 -2.97
N LEU A 144 -14.77 16.57 -2.35
CA LEU A 144 -15.86 15.86 -3.03
C LEU A 144 -16.45 16.68 -4.18
N VAL A 145 -16.68 17.97 -3.98
CA VAL A 145 -17.15 18.85 -5.05
C VAL A 145 -16.14 18.92 -6.19
N GLN A 146 -14.84 18.92 -5.90
CA GLN A 146 -13.82 18.82 -6.96
C GLN A 146 -13.81 17.47 -7.66
N ALA A 147 -14.02 16.37 -6.92
CA ALA A 147 -14.05 15.01 -7.48
C ALA A 147 -15.16 14.84 -8.53
N VAL A 148 -16.31 15.49 -8.37
CA VAL A 148 -17.44 15.43 -9.34
C VAL A 148 -17.19 16.27 -10.60
N ARG A 149 -16.25 17.23 -10.57
CA ARG A 149 -15.92 18.05 -11.75
C ARG A 149 -15.07 17.29 -12.77
N HIS A 150 -14.42 16.21 -12.35
CA HIS A 150 -13.52 15.40 -13.14
C HIS A 150 -14.03 13.98 -13.25
#